data_AF-A0A925ECQ2-F1
#
_entry.id   AF-A0A925ECQ2-F1
#
_cell.length_a   1.000
_cell.length_b   1.000
_cell.length_c   1.000
_cell.angle_alpha   90.00
_cell.angle_beta   90.00
_cell.angle_gamma   90.00
#
_symmetry.space_group_name_H-M   'P 1'
#
loop_
_entity.id
_entity.type
_entity.pdbx_description
1 polymer ?
#
loop_
_entity_poly.entity_id
_entity_poly.type
_entity_poly.pdbx_seq_one_letter_code
_entity_poly.pdbx_strand_id
1 'polypeptide(L)'
;MSSCKKHIYFLILLLVPGYSIWGQTDKVKKYRYQFCVSHTSTEKSSVQKNAVIGIAYTTIALIRGYVHDYNNNPIMAASIVFYNQKDSLVKGCYSDSLGFFSLSLLANTYKVDITSIGFSPFIVNQFQPGTGEIRELEFQLGMLSGISTYLIESEKKLSKKELKKLQEQYESKN
;
A
#
# COMPACT_ATOMS: atom_id res chain seq x y z
N MET A 1 10.14 -26.29 15.23
CA MET A 1 10.24 -25.98 16.68
C MET A 1 10.88 -24.62 16.86
N SER A 2 10.29 -23.80 17.75
CA SER A 2 10.86 -22.60 18.41
C SER A 2 11.20 -21.40 17.51
N SER A 3 10.84 -20.14 17.79
CA SER A 3 10.63 -19.49 19.09
C SER A 3 9.72 -18.26 18.92
N CYS A 4 8.53 -18.28 19.51
CA CYS A 4 7.68 -17.10 19.67
C CYS A 4 8.06 -16.42 20.99
N LYS A 5 8.91 -15.39 20.93
CA LYS A 5 9.27 -14.58 22.10
C LYS A 5 8.05 -13.78 22.57
N LYS A 6 7.56 -14.10 23.76
CA LYS A 6 6.58 -13.30 24.50
C LYS A 6 7.26 -12.02 24.99
N HIS A 7 6.92 -10.87 24.44
CA HIS A 7 7.29 -9.58 25.02
C HIS A 7 6.31 -9.19 26.12
N ILE A 8 6.81 -9.20 27.35
CA ILE A 8 6.19 -8.61 28.54
C ILE A 8 6.34 -7.09 28.41
N TYR A 9 5.22 -6.36 28.34
CA TYR A 9 5.25 -4.89 28.36
C TYR A 9 4.94 -4.37 29.77
N PHE A 10 5.90 -3.59 30.28
CA PHE A 10 5.95 -2.94 31.59
C PHE A 10 4.96 -1.76 31.60
N LEU A 11 4.03 -1.72 32.57
CA LEU A 11 3.11 -0.61 32.79
C LEU A 11 3.71 0.31 33.86
N ILE A 12 4.35 1.41 33.46
CA ILE A 12 4.88 2.40 34.41
C ILE A 12 3.74 3.35 34.82
N LEU A 13 3.36 3.30 36.10
CA LEU A 13 2.34 4.14 36.73
C LEU A 13 3.03 5.22 37.58
N LEU A 14 3.05 6.47 37.11
CA LEU A 14 3.55 7.61 37.89
C LEU A 14 2.37 8.34 38.56
N LEU A 15 2.40 8.44 39.89
CA LEU A 15 1.45 9.21 40.71
C LEU A 15 2.21 10.31 41.46
N VAL A 16 1.84 11.57 41.24
CA VAL A 16 2.36 12.74 41.98
C VAL A 16 1.21 13.31 42.82
N PRO A 17 1.38 13.56 44.14
CA PRO A 17 0.34 14.18 44.94
C PRO A 17 0.60 15.69 45.14
N GLY A 18 -0.42 16.50 44.88
CA GLY A 18 -0.51 17.90 45.28
C GLY A 18 -1.96 18.23 45.61
N TYR A 19 -2.22 18.72 46.82
CA TYR A 19 -3.55 19.06 47.33
C TYR A 19 -3.99 20.47 46.93
N SER A 20 -5.29 20.65 46.61
CA SER A 20 -6.05 21.91 46.71
C SER A 20 -7.56 21.60 46.64
N ILE A 21 -8.37 22.41 47.36
CA ILE A 21 -9.79 22.24 47.69
C ILE A 21 -10.67 23.19 46.83
N TRP A 22 -11.89 22.70 46.50
CA TRP A 22 -13.09 23.38 45.95
C TRP A 22 -13.22 23.60 44.43
N GLY A 23 -14.37 23.15 43.92
CA GLY A 23 -14.70 22.99 42.51
C GLY A 23 -14.66 21.52 42.10
N GLN A 24 -15.50 20.66 42.70
CA GLN A 24 -15.63 19.28 42.25
C GLN A 24 -16.51 19.25 40.99
N THR A 25 -15.98 19.80 39.88
CA THR A 25 -16.26 19.19 38.58
C THR A 25 -15.73 17.78 38.71
N ASP A 26 -16.61 16.79 38.84
CA ASP A 26 -16.21 15.39 38.74
C ASP A 26 -15.46 15.23 37.42
N LYS A 27 -14.13 15.20 37.50
CA LYS A 27 -13.28 14.95 36.34
C LYS A 27 -13.56 13.50 35.96
N VAL A 28 -14.55 13.29 35.10
CA VAL A 28 -14.85 11.98 34.52
C VAL A 28 -13.56 11.45 33.95
N LYS A 29 -13.06 10.36 34.53
CA LYS A 29 -11.77 9.79 34.15
C LYS A 29 -11.91 9.18 32.76
N LYS A 30 -11.35 9.86 31.76
CA LYS A 30 -11.32 9.36 30.38
C LYS A 30 -10.21 8.34 30.21
N TYR A 31 -10.55 7.22 29.61
CA TYR A 31 -9.64 6.13 29.24
C TYR A 31 -9.45 6.17 27.72
N ARG A 32 -8.20 6.00 27.29
CA ARG A 32 -7.86 5.88 25.87
C ARG A 32 -7.28 4.50 25.61
N TYR A 33 -7.79 3.85 24.57
CA TYR A 33 -7.32 2.56 24.11
C TYR A 33 -6.86 2.69 22.68
N GLN A 34 -5.68 2.15 22.38
CA GLN A 34 -5.15 2.06 21.04
C GLN A 34 -4.97 0.58 20.70
N PHE A 35 -5.47 0.16 19.55
CA PHE A 35 -5.16 -1.14 18.99
C PHE A 35 -4.93 -1.04 17.50
N CYS A 36 -4.07 -1.93 17.03
CA CYS A 36 -3.62 -2.04 15.66
C CYS A 36 -4.28 -3.27 15.05
N VAL A 37 -5.00 -3.09 13.94
CA VAL A 37 -5.55 -4.19 13.15
C VAL A 37 -4.72 -4.32 11.89
N SER A 38 -4.09 -5.47 11.69
CA SER A 38 -3.35 -5.78 10.47
C SER A 38 -4.28 -6.29 9.38
N HIS A 39 -4.21 -5.66 8.22
CA HIS A 39 -4.88 -6.09 7.00
C HIS A 39 -3.87 -6.81 6.13
N THR A 40 -4.16 -8.05 5.78
CA THR A 40 -3.33 -8.81 4.84
C THR A 40 -4.10 -8.89 3.53
N SER A 41 -3.67 -8.13 2.52
CA SER A 41 -4.25 -8.24 1.19
C SER A 41 -3.86 -9.59 0.59
N THR A 42 -4.85 -10.35 0.13
CA THR A 42 -4.62 -11.60 -0.61
C THR A 42 -4.35 -11.33 -2.10
N GLU A 43 -4.66 -10.12 -2.56
CA GLU A 43 -4.51 -9.65 -3.92
C GLU A 43 -3.04 -9.33 -4.21
N LYS A 44 -2.47 -10.02 -5.20
CA LYS A 44 -1.09 -9.80 -5.63
C LYS A 44 -1.07 -9.00 -6.93
N SER A 45 -0.23 -7.98 -6.99
CA SER A 45 -0.03 -7.24 -8.23
C SER A 45 0.54 -8.15 -9.32
N SER A 46 0.09 -7.98 -10.57
CA SER A 46 0.42 -8.88 -11.67
C SER A 46 0.30 -8.19 -13.04
N VAL A 47 0.93 -8.79 -14.05
CA VAL A 47 0.77 -8.41 -15.46
C VAL A 47 -0.37 -9.25 -16.04
N GLN A 48 -1.43 -8.59 -16.50
CA GLN A 48 -2.57 -9.22 -17.15
C GLN A 48 -2.36 -9.34 -18.66
N LYS A 49 -1.71 -8.33 -19.26
CA LYS A 49 -1.42 -8.29 -20.70
C LYS A 49 -0.01 -7.79 -20.95
N ASN A 50 0.65 -8.44 -21.92
CA ASN A 50 1.94 -8.04 -22.44
C ASN A 50 2.01 -8.46 -23.92
N ALA A 51 1.50 -7.60 -24.80
CA ALA A 51 1.30 -7.92 -26.21
C ALA A 51 2.08 -6.98 -27.13
N VAL A 52 2.72 -7.56 -28.13
CA VAL A 52 3.27 -6.84 -29.28
C VAL A 52 2.12 -6.59 -30.25
N ILE A 53 1.73 -5.34 -30.47
CA ILE A 53 0.56 -5.01 -31.32
C ILE A 53 0.94 -4.36 -32.65
N GLY A 54 2.22 -4.05 -32.85
CA GLY A 54 2.71 -3.50 -34.10
C GLY A 54 4.21 -3.26 -34.09
N ILE A 55 4.73 -2.93 -35.26
CA ILE A 55 6.12 -2.53 -35.47
C ILE A 55 6.12 -1.24 -36.28
N ALA A 56 6.98 -0.31 -35.91
CA ALA A 56 7.25 0.93 -36.61
C ALA A 56 8.71 0.93 -37.09
N TYR A 57 8.99 1.62 -38.21
CA TYR A 57 10.35 1.76 -38.76
C TYR A 57 11.16 2.79 -37.97
N THR A 58 11.46 2.48 -36.71
CA THR A 58 12.18 3.37 -35.80
C THR A 58 13.00 2.56 -34.79
N THR A 59 13.94 3.20 -34.11
CA THR A 59 14.81 2.55 -33.12
C THR A 59 14.21 2.52 -31.71
N ILE A 60 13.11 3.23 -31.49
CA ILE A 60 12.39 3.30 -30.22
C ILE A 60 11.17 2.37 -30.20
N ALA A 61 10.88 1.80 -29.05
CA ALA A 61 9.62 1.14 -28.77
C ALA A 61 8.60 2.15 -28.20
N LEU A 62 7.34 2.03 -28.62
CA LEU A 62 6.20 2.74 -28.03
C LEU A 62 5.50 1.81 -27.05
N ILE A 63 5.49 2.18 -25.78
CA ILE A 63 4.83 1.45 -24.71
C ILE A 63 3.53 2.15 -24.38
N ARG A 64 2.42 1.43 -24.47
CA ARG A 64 1.10 1.86 -24.01
C ARG A 64 0.64 0.91 -22.93
N GLY A 65 -0.09 1.39 -21.94
CA GLY A 65 -0.71 0.46 -21.02
C GLY A 65 -1.78 1.03 -20.14
N TYR A 66 -2.35 0.14 -19.34
CA TYR A 66 -3.46 0.36 -18.44
C TYR A 66 -3.12 -0.17 -17.06
N VAL A 67 -3.47 0.58 -16.02
CA VAL A 67 -3.27 0.20 -14.62
C VAL A 67 -4.62 0.22 -13.90
N HIS A 68 -5.01 -0.88 -13.28
CA HIS A 68 -6.28 -1.03 -12.58
C HIS A 68 -6.18 -1.90 -11.32
N ASP A 69 -7.23 -1.88 -10.50
CA ASP A 69 -7.35 -2.75 -9.32
C ASP A 69 -8.07 -4.08 -9.64
N TYR A 70 -8.29 -4.91 -8.62
CA TYR A 70 -9.00 -6.18 -8.74
C TYR A 70 -10.49 -6.07 -9.10
N ASN A 71 -11.07 -4.88 -8.94
CA ASN A 71 -12.45 -4.57 -9.33
C ASN A 71 -12.53 -3.93 -10.72
N ASN A 72 -11.42 -3.89 -11.47
CA ASN A 72 -11.28 -3.20 -12.76
C ASN A 72 -11.50 -1.68 -12.68
N ASN A 73 -11.33 -1.07 -11.51
CA ASN A 73 -11.30 0.37 -11.41
C ASN A 73 -9.95 0.89 -11.91
N PRO A 74 -9.92 1.93 -12.76
CA PRO A 74 -8.67 2.52 -13.21
C PRO A 74 -7.91 3.16 -12.03
N ILE A 75 -6.60 2.95 -11.98
CA ILE A 75 -5.73 3.57 -10.98
C ILE A 75 -5.08 4.80 -11.61
N MET A 76 -5.53 5.98 -11.19
CA MET A 76 -4.97 7.26 -11.57
C MET A 76 -3.63 7.53 -10.86
N ALA A 77 -2.73 8.25 -11.54
CA ALA A 77 -1.47 8.72 -10.99
C ALA A 77 -0.55 7.61 -10.44
N ALA A 78 -0.70 6.38 -10.93
CA ALA A 78 0.27 5.33 -10.71
C ALA A 78 1.59 5.75 -11.34
N SER A 79 2.68 5.68 -10.61
CA SER A 79 4.03 5.98 -11.09
C SER A 79 4.62 4.75 -11.75
N ILE A 80 4.93 4.85 -13.05
CA ILE A 80 5.57 3.79 -13.83
C ILE A 80 6.98 4.24 -14.17
N VAL A 81 7.98 3.57 -13.62
CA VAL A 81 9.39 3.97 -13.75
C VAL A 81 10.22 2.82 -14.31
N PHE A 82 11.05 3.14 -15.30
CA PHE A 82 11.96 2.23 -15.95
C PHE A 82 13.39 2.55 -15.52
N TYR A 83 14.06 1.55 -14.97
CA TYR A 83 15.46 1.57 -14.59
C TYR A 83 16.27 0.69 -15.54
N ASN A 84 17.52 1.08 -15.78
CA ASN A 84 18.48 0.19 -16.43
C ASN A 84 18.95 -0.92 -15.46
N GLN A 85 19.78 -1.84 -15.95
CA GLN A 85 20.35 -2.93 -15.14
C GLN A 85 21.31 -2.46 -14.03
N LYS A 86 21.68 -1.17 -13.98
CA LYS A 86 22.52 -0.54 -12.95
C LYS A 86 21.68 0.29 -11.97
N ASP A 87 20.37 0.06 -11.93
CA ASP A 87 19.40 0.79 -11.10
C ASP A 87 19.36 2.31 -11.33
N SER A 88 19.88 2.80 -12.46
CA SER A 88 19.74 4.21 -12.82
C SER A 88 18.40 4.43 -13.51
N LEU A 89 17.69 5.48 -13.08
CA LEU A 89 16.44 5.89 -13.71
C LEU A 89 16.68 6.25 -15.18
N VAL A 90 15.92 5.61 -16.08
CA VAL A 90 15.97 5.89 -17.52
C VAL A 90 14.82 6.78 -17.93
N LYS A 91 13.60 6.42 -17.52
CA LYS A 91 12.38 7.15 -17.88
C LYS A 91 11.25 6.79 -16.93
N GLY A 92 10.25 7.66 -16.82
CA GLY A 92 9.01 7.35 -16.11
C GLY A 92 7.85 8.19 -16.61
N CYS A 93 6.65 7.76 -16.26
CA CYS A 93 5.41 8.50 -16.49
C CYS A 93 4.39 8.17 -15.39
N TYR A 94 3.27 8.86 -15.42
CA TYR A 94 2.12 8.57 -14.57
C TYR A 94 0.95 8.08 -15.41
N SER A 95 0.09 7.22 -14.85
CA SER A 95 -1.21 6.96 -15.44
C SER A 95 -2.14 8.17 -15.32
N ASP A 96 -2.98 8.38 -16.32
CA ASP A 96 -3.99 9.43 -16.34
C ASP A 96 -5.22 9.09 -15.48
N SER A 97 -6.24 9.94 -15.50
CA SER A 97 -7.49 9.74 -14.75
C SER A 97 -8.28 8.50 -15.16
N LEU A 98 -8.00 7.95 -16.35
CA LEU A 98 -8.60 6.73 -16.87
C LEU A 98 -7.68 5.52 -16.70
N GLY A 99 -6.56 5.66 -15.99
CA GLY A 99 -5.61 4.59 -15.71
C GLY A 99 -4.66 4.27 -16.87
N PHE A 100 -4.69 5.04 -17.96
CA PHE A 100 -3.84 4.79 -19.12
C PHE A 100 -2.51 5.53 -19.02
N PHE A 101 -1.46 4.95 -19.61
CA PHE A 101 -0.17 5.60 -19.76
C PHE A 101 0.44 5.31 -21.13
N SER A 102 1.33 6.18 -21.59
CA SER A 102 2.08 5.99 -22.83
C SER A 102 3.45 6.66 -22.74
N LEU A 103 4.49 5.95 -23.16
CA LEU A 103 5.85 6.49 -23.27
C LEU A 103 6.65 5.75 -24.34
N SER A 104 7.82 6.28 -24.68
CA SER A 104 8.77 5.62 -25.60
C SER A 104 10.06 5.21 -24.89
N LEU A 105 10.61 4.05 -25.24
CA LEU A 105 11.88 3.53 -24.73
C LEU A 105 12.79 3.12 -25.88
N LEU A 106 14.09 3.07 -25.65
CA LEU A 106 14.99 2.39 -26.58
C LEU A 106 14.83 0.87 -26.41
N ALA A 107 15.17 0.09 -27.44
CA ALA A 107 15.21 -1.36 -27.32
C ALA A 107 16.37 -1.79 -26.39
N ASN A 108 16.07 -2.09 -25.14
CA ASN A 108 17.03 -2.52 -24.12
C ASN A 108 16.32 -3.29 -23.00
N THR A 109 17.05 -3.87 -22.06
CA THR A 109 16.49 -4.57 -20.90
C THR A 109 16.35 -3.62 -19.71
N TYR A 110 15.14 -3.51 -19.20
CA TYR A 110 14.77 -2.63 -18.09
C TYR A 110 14.22 -3.41 -16.90
N LYS A 111 14.37 -2.81 -15.72
CA LYS A 111 13.53 -3.09 -14.56
C LYS A 111 12.40 -2.07 -14.53
N VAL A 112 11.17 -2.52 -14.42
CA VAL A 112 9.97 -1.66 -14.32
C VAL A 112 9.50 -1.69 -12.88
N ASP A 113 9.27 -0.52 -12.30
CA ASP A 113 8.67 -0.34 -10.99
C ASP A 113 7.36 0.43 -11.14
N ILE A 114 6.30 -0.10 -10.54
CA ILE A 114 4.95 0.45 -10.58
C ILE A 114 4.47 0.64 -9.14
N THR A 115 4.21 1.89 -8.79
CA THR A 115 3.77 2.28 -7.45
C THR A 115 2.54 3.16 -7.50
N SER A 116 1.64 2.99 -6.54
CA SER A 116 0.50 3.87 -6.32
C SER A 116 0.10 3.86 -4.85
N ILE A 117 -0.46 4.96 -4.36
CA ILE A 117 -0.85 5.09 -2.95
C ILE A 117 -1.97 4.09 -2.65
N GLY A 118 -1.82 3.33 -1.58
CA GLY A 118 -2.79 2.31 -1.17
C GLY A 118 -2.63 0.95 -1.88
N PHE A 119 -1.68 0.82 -2.80
CA PHE A 119 -1.42 -0.42 -3.54
C PHE A 119 -0.04 -0.99 -3.23
N SER A 120 0.09 -2.31 -3.34
CA SER A 120 1.37 -3.01 -3.23
C SER A 120 2.24 -2.71 -4.45
N PRO A 121 3.49 -2.25 -4.28
CA PRO A 121 4.43 -2.04 -5.38
C PRO A 121 4.59 -3.28 -6.25
N PHE A 122 4.72 -3.09 -7.55
CA PHE A 122 4.92 -4.18 -8.50
C PHE A 122 6.17 -3.97 -9.33
N ILE A 123 7.04 -4.99 -9.36
CA ILE A 123 8.35 -4.91 -10.00
C ILE A 123 8.47 -6.00 -11.06
N VAL A 124 8.86 -5.61 -12.28
CA VAL A 124 9.23 -6.50 -13.38
C VAL A 124 10.72 -6.36 -13.64
N ASN A 125 11.52 -7.37 -13.32
CA ASN A 125 12.99 -7.27 -13.37
C ASN A 125 13.59 -7.33 -14.79
N GLN A 126 12.86 -7.87 -15.76
CA GLN A 126 13.37 -8.15 -17.12
C GLN A 126 12.33 -7.78 -18.18
N PHE A 127 12.07 -6.49 -18.32
CA PHE A 127 11.25 -5.97 -19.40
C PHE A 127 12.12 -5.57 -20.59
N GLN A 128 11.91 -6.19 -21.74
CA GLN A 128 12.74 -5.99 -22.93
C GLN A 128 11.86 -5.73 -24.16
N PRO A 129 11.56 -4.47 -24.50
CA PRO A 129 10.88 -4.15 -25.74
C PRO A 129 11.82 -4.28 -26.95
N GLY A 130 11.27 -4.71 -28.07
CA GLY A 130 11.98 -4.80 -29.35
C GLY A 130 12.12 -3.46 -30.06
N THR A 131 12.99 -3.42 -31.07
CA THR A 131 13.18 -2.23 -31.91
C THR A 131 11.92 -1.92 -32.71
N GLY A 132 11.46 -0.67 -32.65
CA GLY A 132 10.27 -0.22 -33.37
C GLY A 132 8.96 -0.77 -32.82
N GLU A 133 9.00 -1.55 -31.74
CA GLU A 133 7.83 -2.25 -31.23
C GLU A 133 6.78 -1.30 -30.66
N ILE A 134 5.51 -1.55 -30.96
CA ILE A 134 4.38 -1.03 -30.20
C ILE A 134 3.93 -2.13 -29.23
N ARG A 135 4.13 -1.90 -27.94
CA ARG A 135 3.79 -2.84 -26.88
C ARG A 135 2.62 -2.34 -26.05
N GLU A 136 1.67 -3.20 -25.81
CA GLU A 136 0.51 -2.96 -24.97
C GLU A 136 0.62 -3.76 -23.67
N LEU A 137 0.50 -3.06 -22.54
CA LEU A 137 0.64 -3.61 -21.19
C LEU A 137 -0.62 -3.39 -20.37
N GLU A 138 -0.94 -4.36 -19.52
CA GLU A 138 -2.01 -4.24 -18.54
C GLU A 138 -1.51 -4.74 -17.19
N PHE A 139 -1.60 -3.87 -16.19
CA PHE A 139 -1.14 -4.13 -14.84
C PHE A 139 -2.34 -4.08 -13.89
N GLN A 140 -2.55 -5.18 -13.16
CA GLN A 140 -3.51 -5.23 -12.08
C GLN A 140 -2.74 -5.10 -10.77
N LEU A 141 -3.04 -4.09 -9.94
CA LEU A 141 -2.40 -3.89 -8.65
C LEU A 141 -3.29 -4.40 -7.51
N GLY A 142 -2.68 -5.13 -6.58
CA GLY A 142 -3.34 -5.54 -5.34
C GLY A 142 -3.20 -4.48 -4.26
N MET A 143 -4.17 -4.39 -3.35
CA MET A 143 -4.09 -3.45 -2.23
C MET A 143 -2.85 -3.67 -1.36
N LEU A 144 -2.33 -2.60 -0.77
CA LEU A 144 -1.23 -2.67 0.17
C LEU A 144 -1.70 -3.32 1.47
N SER A 145 -0.96 -4.32 1.95
CA SER A 145 -1.16 -4.84 3.31
C SER A 145 -0.76 -3.77 4.33
N GLY A 146 -1.63 -3.45 5.26
CA GLY A 146 -1.50 -2.29 6.13
C GLY A 146 -1.90 -2.55 7.57
N ILE A 147 -1.73 -1.54 8.42
CA ILE A 147 -2.19 -1.58 9.80
C ILE A 147 -3.09 -0.36 10.01
N SER A 148 -4.36 -0.59 10.35
CA SER A 148 -5.23 0.48 10.84
C SER A 148 -5.03 0.62 12.34
N THR A 149 -4.78 1.85 12.79
CA THR A 149 -4.76 2.18 14.22
C THR A 149 -6.08 2.78 14.61
N TYR A 150 -6.74 2.19 15.60
CA TYR A 150 -7.97 2.71 16.17
C TYR A 150 -7.70 3.30 17.54
N LEU A 151 -8.21 4.51 17.78
CA LEU A 151 -8.20 5.18 19.06
C LEU A 151 -9.62 5.21 19.61
N ILE A 152 -9.85 4.53 20.73
CA ILE A 152 -11.13 4.53 21.42
C ILE A 152 -11.01 5.32 22.71
N GLU A 153 -11.84 6.35 22.84
CA GLU A 153 -12.05 7.05 24.10
C GLU A 153 -13.25 6.45 24.83
N SER A 154 -13.13 6.23 26.13
CA SER A 154 -14.20 5.72 26.98
C SER A 154 -14.19 6.40 28.34
N GLU A 155 -15.35 6.75 28.86
CA GLU A 155 -15.51 7.30 30.21
C GLU A 155 -15.43 6.22 31.29
N LYS A 156 -15.54 4.95 30.88
CA LYS A 156 -15.42 3.77 31.75
C LYS A 156 -14.20 2.94 31.35
N LYS A 157 -13.51 2.40 32.35
CA LYS A 157 -12.45 1.41 32.12
C LYS A 157 -13.06 0.14 31.51
N LEU A 158 -12.65 -0.17 30.29
CA LEU A 158 -13.00 -1.41 29.60
C LEU A 158 -12.19 -2.58 30.15
N SER A 159 -12.87 -3.73 30.29
CA SER A 159 -12.27 -5.01 30.61
C SER A 159 -11.52 -5.58 29.40
N LYS A 160 -10.61 -6.54 29.64
CA LYS A 160 -9.90 -7.25 28.56
C LYS A 160 -10.86 -7.93 27.59
N LYS A 161 -11.99 -8.45 28.07
CA LYS A 161 -12.99 -9.12 27.23
C LYS A 161 -13.71 -8.13 26.31
N GLU A 162 -14.04 -6.94 26.81
CA GLU A 162 -14.66 -5.87 26.01
C GLU A 162 -13.68 -5.34 24.95
N LEU A 163 -12.41 -5.13 25.32
CA LEU A 163 -11.38 -4.72 24.37
C LEU A 163 -11.16 -5.76 23.27
N LYS A 164 -11.16 -7.06 23.61
CA LYS A 164 -11.04 -8.13 22.63
C LYS A 164 -12.23 -8.15 21.66
N LYS A 165 -13.46 -8.01 22.17
CA LYS A 165 -14.66 -7.93 21.32
C LYS A 165 -14.63 -6.74 20.38
N LEU A 166 -14.17 -5.58 20.85
CA LEU A 166 -14.00 -4.40 20.01
C LEU A 166 -12.99 -4.67 18.91
N GLN A 167 -11.82 -5.23 19.26
CA GLN A 167 -10.82 -5.59 18.26
C GLN A 167 -11.38 -6.55 17.19
N GLU A 168 -12.05 -7.63 17.60
CA GLU A 168 -12.69 -8.59 16.68
C GLU A 168 -13.76 -7.92 15.79
N GLN A 169 -14.53 -6.97 16.34
CA GLN A 169 -15.50 -6.20 15.58
C GLN A 169 -14.84 -5.36 14.48
N TYR A 170 -13.72 -4.70 14.76
CA TYR A 170 -13.00 -3.92 13.76
C TYR A 170 -12.26 -4.79 12.75
N GLU A 171 -11.83 -6.00 13.14
CA GLU A 171 -11.30 -7.01 12.23
C GLU A 171 -12.37 -7.52 11.26
N SER A 172 -13.60 -7.75 11.71
CA SER A 172 -14.71 -8.29 10.87
C SER A 172 -15.33 -7.33 9.86
N LYS A 173 -15.00 -6.02 9.93
CA LYS A 173 -15.54 -4.99 9.04
C LYS A 173 -14.73 -4.79 7.76
N ASN A 174 -13.60 -5.47 7.63
CA ASN A 174 -12.69 -5.42 6.48
C ASN A 174 -12.54 -6.83 5.89
#